data_AF-A0A392M7L2-F1
#
_entry.id   AF-A0A392M7L2-F1
#
_cell.length_a   1.000
_cell.length_b   1.000
_cell.length_c   1.000
_cell.angle_alpha   90.00
_cell.angle_beta   90.00
_cell.angle_gamma   90.00
#
_symmetry.space_group_name_H-M   'P 1'
#
loop_
_entity.id
_entity.type
_entity.pdbx_description
1 polymer ?
#
loop_
_entity_poly.entity_id
_entity_poly.type
_entity_poly.pdbx_seq_one_letter_code
_entity_poly.pdbx_strand_id
1 'polypeptide(L)'
;MATIVGQALLAASLEVLVEKIVSGEFVDLFRSTKLDVALLEKMNITLVSLQAVLHDAEEKQITNPAVKQWLNMMRDAVFEVD
;
A
#
# COMPACT_ATOMS: atom_id res chain seq x y z
N MET A 1 -16.02 6.44 -12.83
CA MET A 1 -14.91 5.69 -13.45
C MET A 1 -13.57 5.95 -12.75
N ALA A 2 -13.29 7.17 -12.28
CA ALA A 2 -12.04 7.50 -11.57
C ALA A 2 -11.79 6.72 -10.25
N THR A 3 -12.85 6.33 -9.52
CA THR A 3 -12.71 5.63 -8.22
C THR A 3 -12.04 4.26 -8.36
N ILE A 4 -12.43 3.47 -9.36
CA ILE A 4 -11.91 2.11 -9.56
C ILE A 4 -10.44 2.16 -9.99
N VAL A 5 -10.08 3.13 -10.84
CA VAL A 5 -8.70 3.29 -11.32
C VAL A 5 -7.75 3.68 -10.18
N GLY A 6 -8.19 4.57 -9.27
CA GLY A 6 -7.38 4.97 -8.11
C GLY A 6 -7.14 3.82 -7.11
N GLN A 7 -8.15 2.99 -6.85
CA GLN A 7 -8.01 1.84 -5.95
C GLN A 7 -7.09 0.76 -6.53
N ALA A 8 -7.28 0.41 -7.80
CA ALA A 8 -6.41 -0.55 -8.49
C ALA A 8 -4.94 -0.06 -8.55
N LEU A 9 -4.74 1.25 -8.74
CA LEU A 9 -3.41 1.85 -8.71
C LEU A 9 -2.75 1.74 -7.33
N LEU A 10 -3.48 1.98 -6.24
CA LEU A 10 -2.95 1.82 -4.87
C LEU A 10 -2.57 0.37 -4.59
N ALA A 11 -3.47 -0.58 -4.89
CA ALA A 11 -3.23 -2.00 -4.67
C ALA A 11 -1.99 -2.49 -5.45
N ALA A 12 -1.90 -2.16 -6.74
CA ALA A 12 -0.76 -2.51 -7.58
C ALA A 12 0.55 -1.85 -7.08
N SER A 13 0.47 -0.61 -6.59
CA SER A 13 1.65 0.07 -6.03
C SER A 13 2.16 -0.63 -4.77
N LEU A 14 1.26 -1.07 -3.88
CA LEU A 14 1.64 -1.83 -2.69
C LEU A 14 2.27 -3.17 -3.06
N GLU A 15 1.70 -3.89 -4.02
CA GLU A 15 2.23 -5.17 -4.51
C GLU A 15 3.66 -5.02 -5.03
N VAL A 16 3.90 -4.04 -5.91
CA VAL A 16 5.24 -3.74 -6.43
C VAL A 16 6.23 -3.39 -5.31
N LEU A 17 5.82 -2.60 -4.32
CA LEU A 17 6.71 -2.24 -3.21
C LEU A 17 7.07 -3.47 -2.34
N VAL A 18 6.11 -4.36 -2.07
CA VAL A 18 6.36 -5.61 -1.33
C VAL A 18 7.31 -6.50 -2.15
N GLU A 19 7.07 -6.69 -3.44
CA GLU A 19 7.93 -7.49 -4.32
C GLU A 19 9.38 -6.97 -4.33
N LYS A 20 9.59 -5.65 -4.38
CA LYS A 20 10.93 -5.03 -4.34
C LYS A 20 11.64 -5.21 -3.01
N ILE A 21 10.90 -5.31 -1.91
CA ILE A 21 11.49 -5.64 -0.61
C ILE A 21 11.90 -7.11 -0.58
N VAL A 22 11.01 -8.01 -1.03
CA VAL A 22 11.24 -9.47 -1.04
C VAL A 22 12.37 -9.86 -2.01
N SER A 23 12.49 -9.17 -3.16
CA SER A 23 13.56 -9.41 -4.14
C SER A 23 14.95 -9.01 -3.63
N GLY A 24 15.02 -8.27 -2.52
CA GLY A 24 16.27 -7.73 -1.97
C GLY A 24 16.73 -6.42 -2.62
N GLU A 25 16.02 -5.89 -3.63
CA GLU A 25 16.36 -4.62 -4.29
C GLU A 25 16.46 -3.48 -3.26
N PHE A 26 15.54 -3.44 -2.29
CA PHE A 26 15.57 -2.44 -1.22
C PHE A 26 16.63 -2.74 -0.15
N VAL A 27 17.03 -4.00 0.06
CA VAL A 27 18.10 -4.34 1.00
C VAL A 27 19.42 -3.72 0.55
N ASP A 28 19.72 -3.80 -0.75
CA ASP A 28 20.95 -3.22 -1.32
C ASP A 28 20.91 -1.68 -1.32
N LEU A 29 19.74 -1.09 -1.56
CA LEU A 29 19.51 0.35 -1.43
C LEU A 29 19.70 0.84 0.01
N PHE A 30 19.14 0.15 1.00
CA PHE A 30 19.28 0.50 2.41
C PHE A 30 20.73 0.36 2.89
N ARG A 31 21.42 -0.71 2.46
CA ARG A 31 22.84 -0.90 2.78
C ARG A 31 23.73 0.20 2.18
N SER A 32 23.51 0.57 0.92
CA SER A 32 24.29 1.62 0.24
C SER A 32 24.06 3.01 0.81
N THR A 33 22.87 3.28 1.36
CA THR A 33 22.50 4.54 2.01
C THR A 33 22.74 4.55 3.53
N LYS A 34 23.27 3.45 4.10
CA LYS A 34 23.47 3.26 5.56
C LYS A 34 22.18 3.37 6.38
N LEU A 35 21.04 3.02 5.79
CA LEU A 35 19.76 2.90 6.49
C LEU A 35 19.69 1.58 7.25
N ASP A 36 18.92 1.58 8.34
CA ASP A 36 18.76 0.42 9.21
C ASP A 36 17.93 -0.68 8.54
N VAL A 37 18.44 -1.92 8.53
CA VAL A 37 17.70 -3.08 8.01
C VAL A 37 16.45 -3.36 8.86
N ALA A 38 16.45 -3.02 10.15
CA ALA A 38 15.26 -3.10 10.99
C ALA A 38 14.16 -2.11 10.55
N LEU A 39 14.53 -0.99 9.93
CA LEU A 39 13.57 -0.07 9.32
C LEU A 39 12.92 -0.71 8.08
N LEU A 40 13.71 -1.41 7.26
CA LEU A 40 13.21 -2.13 6.10
C LEU A 40 12.23 -3.25 6.48
N GLU A 41 12.51 -3.99 7.56
CA GLU A 41 11.60 -5.00 8.10
C GLU A 41 10.27 -4.38 8.57
N LYS A 42 10.32 -3.26 9.29
CA LYS A 42 9.11 -2.53 9.72
C LYS A 42 8.30 -2.01 8.52
N MET A 43 8.97 -1.52 7.48
CA MET A 43 8.32 -1.13 6.23
C MET A 43 7.61 -2.31 5.57
N ASN A 44 8.26 -3.47 5.50
CA ASN A 44 7.65 -4.69 4.96
C ASN A 44 6.37 -5.07 5.70
N ILE A 45 6.42 -5.14 7.04
CA ILE A 45 5.27 -5.48 7.88
C ILE A 45 4.12 -4.49 7.64
N THR A 46 4.44 -3.20 7.55
CA THR A 46 3.44 -2.15 7.32
C THR A 46 2.77 -2.31 5.95
N LEU A 47 3.55 -2.52 4.89
CA LEU A 47 3.04 -2.65 3.52
C LEU A 47 2.19 -3.91 3.36
N VAL A 48 2.63 -5.05 3.88
CA VAL A 48 1.85 -6.30 3.86
C VAL A 48 0.55 -6.15 4.65
N SER A 49 0.59 -5.48 5.81
CA SER A 49 -0.62 -5.21 6.59
C SER A 49 -1.61 -4.33 5.83
N LEU A 50 -1.12 -3.28 5.17
CA LEU A 50 -1.97 -2.40 4.36
C LEU A 50 -2.56 -3.14 3.16
N GLN A 51 -1.80 -4.01 2.50
CA GLN A 51 -2.28 -4.82 1.37
C GLN A 51 -3.44 -5.73 1.80
N ALA A 52 -3.30 -6.40 2.95
CA ALA A 52 -4.35 -7.25 3.51
C ALA A 52 -5.63 -6.45 3.85
N VAL A 53 -5.47 -5.29 4.50
CA VAL A 53 -6.60 -4.40 4.83
C VAL A 53 -7.28 -3.87 3.56
N LEU A 54 -6.50 -3.47 2.56
CA LEU A 54 -7.03 -2.96 1.30
C LEU A 54 -7.83 -4.05 0.56
N HIS A 55 -7.29 -5.27 0.49
CA HIS A 55 -7.97 -6.42 -0.13
C HIS A 55 -9.31 -6.73 0.57
N ASP A 56 -9.31 -6.83 1.91
CA ASP A 56 -10.52 -7.06 2.69
C ASP A 56 -11.56 -5.93 2.52
N ALA A 57 -11.08 -4.68 2.44
CA ALA A 57 -11.93 -3.53 2.22
C ALA A 57 -12.53 -3.50 0.81
N GLU A 58 -11.77 -3.90 -0.22
CA GLU A 58 -12.25 -3.94 -1.60
C GLU A 58 -13.43 -4.89 -1.79
N GLU A 59 -13.43 -6.04 -1.11
CA GLU A 59 -14.57 -6.97 -1.09
C GLU A 59 -15.76 -6.38 -0.31
N LYS A 60 -15.48 -5.82 0.87
CA LYS A 60 -16.53 -5.32 1.79
C LYS A 60 -17.17 -4.01 1.34
N GLN A 61 -16.54 -3.21 0.48
CA GLN A 61 -17.11 -1.94 0.00
C GLN A 61 -18.42 -2.11 -0.78
N ILE A 62 -18.66 -3.32 -1.32
CA ILE A 62 -19.86 -3.65 -2.10
C ILE A 62 -21.09 -3.66 -1.18
N THR A 63 -20.95 -4.21 0.03
CA THR A 63 -22.04 -4.44 0.97
C THR A 63 -22.03 -3.48 2.16
N ASN A 64 -20.89 -2.86 2.46
CA ASN A 64 -20.71 -1.95 3.57
C ASN A 64 -20.34 -0.52 3.09
N PRO A 65 -21.30 0.43 3.08
CA PRO A 65 -21.05 1.81 2.69
C PRO A 65 -20.00 2.53 3.54
N ALA A 66 -19.84 2.16 4.82
CA ALA A 66 -18.82 2.76 5.69
C ALA A 66 -17.41 2.34 5.24
N VAL A 67 -17.21 1.09 4.80
CA VAL A 67 -15.94 0.63 4.22
C VAL A 67 -15.66 1.35 2.91
N LYS A 68 -16.67 1.54 2.07
CA LYS A 68 -16.53 2.33 0.83
C LYS A 68 -16.12 3.77 1.09
N GLN A 69 -16.70 4.41 2.11
CA GLN A 69 -16.33 5.78 2.50
C GLN A 69 -14.89 5.83 3.04
N TRP A 70 -14.50 4.88 3.88
CA TRP A 70 -13.13 4.77 4.39
C TRP A 70 -12.10 4.61 3.25
N LEU A 71 -12.37 3.76 2.25
CA LEU A 71 -11.51 3.60 1.08
C LEU A 71 -11.36 4.88 0.26
N ASN A 72 -12.45 5.64 0.08
CA ASN A 72 -12.39 6.92 -0.62
C ASN A 72 -11.52 7.93 0.14
N MET A 73 -11.66 8.02 1.47
CA MET A 73 -10.83 8.90 2.29
C MET A 73 -9.36 8.51 2.25
N MET A 74 -9.06 7.21 2.30
CA MET A 74 -7.70 6.70 2.19
C MET A 74 -7.07 7.04 0.83
N ARG A 75 -7.83 6.89 -0.26
CA ARG A 75 -7.40 7.33 -1.59
C ARG A 75 -7.11 8.83 -1.62
N ASP A 76 -8.03 9.64 -1.11
CA ASP A 76 -7.90 11.10 -1.15
C ASP A 76 -6.68 11.56 -0.35
N ALA A 77 -6.41 10.94 0.80
CA ALA A 77 -5.22 11.24 1.60
C ALA A 77 -3.89 10.85 0.90
N VAL A 78 -3.89 9.82 0.05
CA VAL A 78 -2.67 9.38 -0.67
C VAL A 78 -2.44 10.18 -1.95
N PHE A 79 -3.52 10.56 -2.64
CA PHE A 79 -3.46 11.30 -3.91
C PHE A 79 -3.86 12.77 -3.76
N GLU A 80 -3.77 13.35 -2.56
CA GLU A 80 -3.86 14.79 -2.40
C GLU A 80 -2.64 15.40 -3.12
N VAL A 81 -2.87 15.87 -4.34
CA VAL A 81 -1.89 16.58 -5.16
C VAL A 81 -2.24 18.04 -5.07
N ASP A 82 -1.41 18.83 -4.37
CA ASP A 82 -1.30 20.27 -4.59
C ASP A 82 -0.61 20.57 -5.94
#